data_AF-A0ABC9W0P5-F1
#
_entry.id   AF-A0ABC9W0P5-F1
#
_cell.length_a   1.000
_cell.length_b   1.000
_cell.length_c   1.000
_cell.angle_alpha   90.00
_cell.angle_beta   90.00
_cell.angle_gamma   90.00
#
_symmetry.space_group_name_H-M   'P 1'
#
loop_
_entity.id
_entity.type
_entity.pdbx_description
1 polymer ?
#
loop_
_entity_poly.entity_id
_entity_poly.type
_entity_poly.pdbx_seq_one_letter_code
_entity_poly.pdbx_strand_id
1 'polypeptide(L)'
;MVLTPAQIKSICLAILESGKQYAVKKRKPFPLMYSYYGTEYLGAAHGLSSILQMLLSYYEYLQPADQELVWQSVDFLMDQEQNSNWPPELGETIERENELVHWCHGAPGSFPIDAMNNQMLITLLFHVKSFCVEDNLRFAEFLFTEEFKAGSRALESVYSLYEGFSGTVCFLTDLLQPNQAEFPLFSVFV
;
A
#
# COMPACT_ATOMS: atom_id res chain seq x y z
N MET A 1 0.37 8.24 24.36
CA MET A 1 1.38 9.24 23.94
C MET A 1 1.03 9.64 22.51
N VAL A 2 0.74 10.91 22.26
CA VAL A 2 0.45 11.42 20.91
C VAL A 2 1.68 12.21 20.44
N LEU A 3 2.14 11.98 19.20
CA LEU A 3 3.29 12.69 18.64
C LEU A 3 2.97 14.18 18.46
N THR A 4 3.93 15.04 18.77
CA THR A 4 3.83 16.48 18.50
C THR A 4 4.12 16.79 17.03
N PRO A 5 3.62 17.91 16.48
CA PRO A 5 3.96 18.39 15.13
C PRO A 5 5.46 18.41 14.82
N ALA A 6 6.29 18.82 15.79
CA ALA A 6 7.74 18.85 15.64
C ALA A 6 8.35 17.43 15.54
N GLN A 7 7.80 16.47 16.27
CA GLN A 7 8.21 15.07 16.19
C GLN A 7 7.79 14.45 14.85
N ILE A 8 6.57 14.69 14.38
CA ILE A 8 6.11 14.24 13.06
C ILE A 8 7.03 14.77 11.97
N LYS A 9 7.30 16.09 11.96
CA LYS A 9 8.24 16.71 11.01
C LYS A 9 9.63 16.06 11.06
N SER A 10 10.14 15.78 12.25
CA SER A 10 11.45 15.15 12.42
C SER A 10 11.49 13.72 11.85
N ILE A 11 10.40 12.96 12.01
CA ILE A 11 10.26 11.61 11.46
C ILE A 11 10.20 11.66 9.93
N CYS A 12 9.36 12.53 9.34
CA CYS A 12 9.28 12.71 7.89
C CYS A 12 10.64 13.10 7.29
N LEU A 13 11.36 14.02 7.91
CA LEU A 13 12.70 14.41 7.49
C LEU A 13 13.68 13.23 7.55
N ALA A 14 13.64 12.42 8.61
CA ALA A 14 14.51 11.25 8.72
C ALA A 14 14.23 10.22 7.61
N ILE A 15 12.96 9.99 7.27
CA ILE A 15 12.55 9.12 6.16
C ILE A 15 13.11 9.66 4.84
N LEU A 16 12.86 10.93 4.54
CA LEU A 16 13.32 11.58 3.31
C LEU A 16 14.84 11.54 3.15
N GLU A 17 15.59 11.92 4.19
CA GLU A 17 17.04 11.92 4.14
C GLU A 17 17.61 10.50 3.95
N SER A 18 17.02 9.50 4.62
CA SER A 18 17.40 8.10 4.40
C SER A 18 17.16 7.67 2.94
N GLY A 19 16.00 8.03 2.37
CA GLY A 19 15.64 7.68 1.00
C GLY A 19 16.55 8.33 -0.05
N LYS A 20 16.82 9.63 0.11
CA LYS A 20 17.73 10.39 -0.76
C LYS A 20 19.15 9.80 -0.71
N GLN A 21 19.66 9.54 0.49
CA GLN A 21 21.00 8.99 0.67
C GLN A 21 21.13 7.61 0.04
N TYR A 22 20.12 6.75 0.21
CA TYR A 22 20.11 5.43 -0.41
C TYR A 22 20.09 5.53 -1.94
N ALA A 23 19.20 6.35 -2.50
CA ALA A 23 19.09 6.58 -3.95
C ALA A 23 20.43 7.06 -4.55
N VAL A 24 21.07 8.07 -3.94
CA VAL A 24 22.39 8.56 -4.37
C VAL A 24 23.46 7.46 -4.27
N LYS A 25 23.54 6.76 -3.13
CA LYS A 25 24.52 5.70 -2.89
C LYS A 25 24.41 4.57 -3.91
N LYS A 26 23.18 4.19 -4.27
CA LYS A 26 22.88 3.13 -5.25
C LYS A 26 22.77 3.66 -6.68
N ARG A 27 23.01 4.95 -6.91
CA ARG A 27 22.93 5.64 -8.21
C ARG A 27 21.58 5.42 -8.90
N LYS A 28 20.50 5.47 -8.14
CA LYS A 28 19.14 5.37 -8.67
C LYS A 28 18.80 6.65 -9.46
N PRO A 29 18.08 6.53 -10.58
CA PRO A 29 17.67 7.69 -11.38
C PRO A 29 16.45 8.43 -10.78
N PHE A 30 15.82 7.88 -9.74
CA PHE A 30 14.67 8.43 -9.05
C PHE A 30 15.04 8.92 -7.64
N PRO A 31 14.32 9.89 -7.07
CA PRO A 31 14.82 10.68 -5.95
C PRO A 31 14.79 9.96 -4.60
N LEU A 32 13.83 9.06 -4.36
CA LEU A 32 13.73 8.29 -3.11
C LEU A 32 13.73 6.79 -3.40
N MET A 33 14.52 6.04 -2.64
CA MET A 33 14.48 4.58 -2.66
C MET A 33 14.91 3.99 -1.33
N TYR A 34 14.44 2.78 -1.02
CA TYR A 34 14.70 2.11 0.24
C TYR A 34 14.98 0.63 0.01
N SER A 35 15.60 -0.01 1.00
CA SER A 35 15.76 -1.47 1.00
C SER A 35 15.48 -2.04 2.38
N TYR A 36 14.85 -3.20 2.44
CA TYR A 36 14.66 -3.99 3.65
C TYR A 36 15.35 -5.34 3.46
N TYR A 37 16.24 -5.72 4.38
CA TYR A 37 17.13 -6.89 4.24
C TYR A 37 17.91 -6.97 2.91
N GLY A 38 18.22 -5.82 2.31
CA GLY A 38 18.96 -5.74 1.05
C GLY A 38 18.09 -5.79 -0.21
N THR A 39 16.78 -6.01 -0.04
CA THR A 39 15.79 -6.06 -1.12
C THR A 39 15.05 -4.73 -1.26
N GLU A 40 14.84 -4.30 -2.49
CA GLU A 40 14.12 -3.06 -2.85
C GLU A 40 12.65 -3.38 -3.14
N TYR A 41 11.88 -3.64 -2.08
CA TYR A 41 10.46 -3.96 -2.20
C TYR A 41 9.63 -2.78 -2.73
N LEU A 42 8.59 -3.08 -3.52
CA LEU A 42 7.67 -2.06 -4.03
C LEU A 42 6.35 -2.00 -3.25
N GLY A 43 5.87 -3.13 -2.72
CA GLY A 43 4.55 -3.26 -2.09
C GLY A 43 4.41 -2.62 -0.70
N ALA A 44 3.21 -2.71 -0.11
CA ALA A 44 2.85 -1.94 1.08
C ALA A 44 3.48 -2.45 2.40
N ALA A 45 3.82 -3.73 2.51
CA ALA A 45 4.31 -4.26 3.80
C ALA A 45 5.73 -3.78 4.14
N HIS A 46 6.64 -3.80 3.16
CA HIS A 46 8.06 -3.56 3.36
C HIS A 46 8.69 -2.63 2.31
N GLY A 47 7.87 -2.07 1.42
CA GLY A 47 8.33 -1.45 0.19
C GLY A 47 8.03 0.03 0.06
N LEU A 48 8.38 0.52 -1.13
CA LEU A 48 8.30 1.93 -1.49
C LEU A 48 6.88 2.50 -1.37
N SER A 49 5.86 1.72 -1.74
CA SER A 49 4.46 2.17 -1.74
C SER A 49 3.99 2.76 -0.40
N SER A 50 4.12 2.03 0.70
CA SER A 50 3.63 2.51 2.01
C SER A 50 4.50 3.62 2.59
N ILE A 51 5.79 3.65 2.27
CA ILE A 51 6.68 4.75 2.68
C ILE A 51 6.24 6.05 2.02
N LEU A 52 5.95 6.01 0.71
CA LEU A 52 5.44 7.17 -0.01
C LEU A 52 4.04 7.56 0.50
N GLN A 53 3.17 6.58 0.78
CA GLN A 53 1.84 6.84 1.32
C GLN A 53 1.93 7.57 2.66
N MET A 54 2.81 7.11 3.55
CA MET A 54 3.06 7.74 4.83
C MET A 54 3.52 9.20 4.67
N LEU A 55 4.41 9.48 3.71
CA LEU A 55 4.86 10.85 3.43
C LEU A 55 3.72 11.73 2.88
N LEU A 56 2.85 11.17 2.04
CA LEU A 56 1.66 11.87 1.49
C LEU A 56 0.61 12.13 2.57
N SER A 57 0.39 11.22 3.53
CA SER A 57 -0.53 11.44 4.65
C SER A 57 -0.09 12.59 5.57
N TYR A 58 1.19 12.95 5.57
CA TYR A 58 1.74 14.06 6.35
C TYR A 58 2.32 15.17 5.46
N TYR A 59 1.74 15.35 4.27
CA TYR A 59 2.21 16.27 3.24
C TYR A 59 2.41 17.71 3.73
N GLU A 60 1.56 18.19 4.64
CA GLU A 60 1.64 19.53 5.23
C GLU A 60 2.92 19.78 6.05
N TYR A 61 3.57 18.72 6.54
CA TYR A 61 4.81 18.80 7.32
C TYR A 61 6.06 18.83 6.44
N LEU A 62 5.92 18.54 5.14
CA LEU A 62 7.01 18.49 4.17
C LEU A 62 7.32 19.89 3.63
N GLN A 63 8.58 20.13 3.24
CA GLN A 63 8.93 21.34 2.50
C GLN A 63 8.53 21.20 1.03
N PRO A 64 8.24 22.31 0.31
CA PRO A 64 7.82 22.22 -1.10
C PRO A 64 8.77 21.42 -2.01
N ALA A 65 10.07 21.53 -1.80
CA ALA A 65 11.04 20.73 -2.54
C ALA A 65 10.95 19.23 -2.23
N ASP A 66 10.70 18.87 -0.96
CA ASP A 66 10.54 17.46 -0.57
C ASP A 66 9.22 16.89 -1.08
N GLN A 67 8.16 17.71 -1.12
CA GLN A 67 6.87 17.33 -1.70
C GLN A 67 7.01 16.94 -3.17
N GLU A 68 7.75 17.73 -3.96
CA GLU A 68 8.02 17.41 -5.36
C GLU A 68 8.78 16.09 -5.51
N LEU A 69 9.78 15.82 -4.66
CA LEU A 69 10.52 14.56 -4.68
C LEU A 69 9.64 13.35 -4.34
N VAL A 70 8.68 13.51 -3.42
CA VAL A 70 7.71 12.45 -3.10
C VAL A 70 6.86 12.13 -4.32
N TRP A 71 6.31 13.13 -5.00
CA TRP A 71 5.51 12.93 -6.21
C TRP A 71 6.32 12.32 -7.36
N GLN A 72 7.54 12.78 -7.60
CA GLN A 72 8.43 12.15 -8.60
C GLN A 72 8.71 10.67 -8.27
N SER A 73 8.75 10.30 -6.99
CA SER A 73 8.91 8.90 -6.57
C SER A 73 7.62 8.09 -6.73
N VAL A 74 6.46 8.73 -6.57
CA VAL A 74 5.15 8.13 -6.87
C VAL A 74 5.04 7.84 -8.36
N ASP A 75 5.36 8.79 -9.23
CA ASP A 75 5.35 8.59 -10.68
C ASP A 75 6.24 7.41 -11.08
N PHE A 76 7.47 7.36 -10.54
CA PHE A 76 8.35 6.22 -10.75
C PHE A 76 7.73 4.88 -10.32
N LEU A 77 7.07 4.83 -9.15
CA LEU A 77 6.41 3.62 -8.68
C LEU A 77 5.26 3.20 -9.61
N MET A 78 4.50 4.15 -10.14
CA MET A 78 3.44 3.88 -11.10
C MET A 78 3.98 3.32 -12.42
N ASP A 79 5.13 3.81 -12.87
CA ASP A 79 5.82 3.29 -14.07
C ASP A 79 6.33 1.85 -13.91
N GLN A 80 6.32 1.29 -12.69
CA GLN A 80 6.71 -0.12 -12.46
C GLN A 80 5.55 -1.11 -12.67
N GLU A 81 4.36 -0.62 -13.01
CA GLU A 81 3.18 -1.45 -13.29
C GLU A 81 3.42 -2.40 -14.48
N GLN A 82 2.97 -3.64 -14.31
CA GLN A 82 3.02 -4.72 -15.28
C GLN A 82 1.69 -5.47 -15.30
N ASN A 83 0.92 -5.31 -16.39
CA ASN A 83 -0.37 -5.98 -16.61
C ASN A 83 -1.38 -5.78 -15.46
N SER A 84 -1.54 -4.54 -15.00
CA SER A 84 -2.35 -4.10 -13.87
C SER A 84 -1.89 -4.63 -12.51
N ASN A 85 -0.62 -5.02 -12.40
CA ASN A 85 -0.01 -5.50 -11.16
C ASN A 85 1.39 -4.91 -10.94
N TRP A 86 1.96 -5.06 -9.75
CA TRP A 86 3.30 -4.58 -9.41
C TRP A 86 4.20 -5.73 -9.00
N PRO A 87 5.47 -5.76 -9.47
CA PRO A 87 6.40 -6.79 -9.02
C PRO A 87 6.70 -6.61 -7.51
N PRO A 88 6.99 -7.71 -6.80
CA PRO A 88 7.33 -7.65 -5.38
C PRO A 88 8.56 -6.79 -5.11
N GLU A 89 9.56 -6.91 -5.98
CA GLU A 89 10.87 -6.26 -5.89
C GLU A 89 11.17 -5.45 -7.16
N LEU A 90 11.95 -4.37 -7.02
CA LEU A 90 12.36 -3.59 -8.17
C LEU A 90 13.22 -4.40 -9.14
N GLY A 91 12.82 -4.38 -10.42
CA GLY A 91 13.57 -5.02 -11.51
C GLY A 91 13.14 -6.45 -11.81
N GLU A 92 12.19 -7.00 -11.06
CA GLU A 92 11.57 -8.28 -11.37
C GLU A 92 10.50 -8.13 -12.46
N THR A 93 10.30 -9.22 -13.21
CA THR A 93 9.18 -9.37 -14.15
C THR A 93 8.14 -10.28 -13.54
N ILE A 94 6.87 -9.89 -13.59
CA ILE A 94 5.77 -10.72 -13.08
C ILE A 94 5.59 -11.91 -14.02
N GLU A 95 5.92 -13.11 -13.52
CA GLU A 95 5.62 -14.37 -14.18
C GLU A 95 4.25 -14.88 -13.73
N ARG A 96 3.41 -15.30 -14.67
CA ARG A 96 2.04 -15.75 -14.38
C ARG A 96 1.98 -16.90 -13.36
N GLU A 97 2.99 -17.76 -13.32
CA GLU A 97 3.06 -18.91 -12.41
C GLU A 97 3.40 -18.50 -10.97
N ASN A 98 4.05 -17.34 -10.79
CA ASN A 98 4.54 -16.82 -9.51
C ASN A 98 3.93 -15.45 -9.19
N GLU A 99 2.81 -15.11 -9.82
CA GLU A 99 2.16 -13.81 -9.65
C GLU A 99 1.66 -13.64 -8.22
N LEU A 100 2.06 -12.53 -7.58
CA LEU A 100 1.59 -12.14 -6.26
C LEU A 100 0.56 -11.02 -6.41
N VAL A 101 -0.64 -11.26 -5.87
CA VAL A 101 -1.75 -10.29 -5.81
C VAL A 101 -2.16 -10.15 -4.36
N HIS A 102 -1.25 -9.66 -3.53
CA HIS A 102 -1.43 -9.52 -2.09
C HIS A 102 -1.27 -8.07 -1.67
N TRP A 103 -1.78 -7.72 -0.48
CA TRP A 103 -1.52 -6.41 0.11
C TRP A 103 -0.02 -6.16 0.33
N CYS A 104 0.73 -7.19 0.75
CA CYS A 104 2.18 -7.07 0.97
C CYS A 104 2.96 -6.89 -0.33
N HIS A 105 2.54 -7.55 -1.41
CA HIS A 105 3.19 -7.56 -2.73
C HIS A 105 2.15 -7.62 -3.85
N GLY A 106 2.14 -6.62 -4.72
CA GLY A 106 1.23 -6.52 -5.87
C GLY A 106 0.22 -5.38 -5.78
N ALA A 107 -0.73 -5.39 -6.72
CA ALA A 107 -1.72 -4.34 -6.91
C ALA A 107 -2.50 -3.95 -5.64
N PRO A 108 -2.95 -4.88 -4.78
CA PRO A 108 -3.73 -4.50 -3.59
C PRO A 108 -2.96 -3.59 -2.62
N GLY A 109 -1.62 -3.69 -2.59
CA GLY A 109 -0.76 -2.81 -1.78
C GLY A 109 -0.45 -1.46 -2.43
N SER A 110 -0.40 -1.42 -3.76
CA SER A 110 -0.07 -0.20 -4.54
C SER A 110 -1.28 0.67 -4.87
N PHE A 111 -2.48 0.09 -4.85
CA PHE A 111 -3.73 0.77 -5.21
C PHE A 111 -3.99 2.10 -4.47
N PRO A 112 -3.72 2.23 -3.16
CA PRO A 112 -3.86 3.52 -2.46
C PRO A 112 -3.05 4.66 -3.09
N ILE A 113 -1.83 4.37 -3.53
CA ILE A 113 -0.95 5.36 -4.18
C ILE A 113 -1.45 5.69 -5.58
N ASP A 114 -1.85 4.69 -6.36
CA ASP A 114 -2.43 4.89 -7.71
C ASP A 114 -3.69 5.77 -7.65
N ALA A 115 -4.57 5.52 -6.67
CA ALA A 115 -5.75 6.33 -6.43
C ALA A 115 -5.42 7.78 -6.02
N MET A 116 -4.30 8.01 -5.32
CA MET A 116 -3.83 9.35 -4.94
C MET A 116 -3.16 10.12 -6.08
N ASN A 117 -2.48 9.44 -7.01
CA ASN A 117 -1.76 10.11 -8.11
C ASN A 117 -2.70 10.75 -9.15
N ASN A 118 -3.90 10.22 -9.29
CA ASN A 118 -4.91 10.83 -10.15
C ASN A 118 -5.61 11.99 -9.39
N GLN A 119 -5.21 13.24 -9.64
CA GLN A 119 -5.79 14.43 -8.99
C GLN A 119 -7.33 14.58 -9.17
N MET A 120 -7.95 13.86 -10.11
CA MET A 120 -9.41 13.78 -10.28
C MET A 120 -10.13 12.79 -9.34
N LEU A 121 -9.40 11.94 -8.62
CA LEU A 121 -9.97 10.79 -7.92
C LEU A 121 -10.48 11.10 -6.50
N ILE A 122 -10.24 12.27 -5.92
CA ILE A 122 -10.87 12.63 -4.62
C ILE A 122 -12.40 12.63 -4.72
N THR A 123 -12.96 13.05 -5.86
CA THR A 123 -14.41 12.97 -6.15
C THR A 123 -14.84 11.58 -6.62
N LEU A 124 -13.95 10.84 -7.28
CA LEU A 124 -14.21 9.47 -7.74
C LEU A 124 -14.13 8.45 -6.58
N LEU A 125 -13.36 8.69 -5.52
CA LEU A 125 -13.22 7.83 -4.34
C LEU A 125 -14.55 7.61 -3.61
N PHE A 126 -15.44 8.62 -3.60
CA PHE A 126 -16.82 8.46 -3.12
C PHE A 126 -17.67 7.53 -4.02
N HIS A 127 -17.41 7.54 -5.32
CA HIS A 127 -18.07 6.64 -6.29
C HIS A 127 -17.43 5.24 -6.35
N VAL A 128 -16.11 5.14 -6.16
CA VAL A 128 -15.33 3.90 -6.09
C VAL A 128 -15.64 3.15 -4.79
N LYS A 129 -15.80 3.82 -3.64
CA LYS A 129 -16.33 3.17 -2.43
C LYS A 129 -17.67 2.49 -2.71
N SER A 130 -18.54 3.10 -3.52
CA SER A 130 -19.84 2.52 -3.90
C SER A 130 -19.72 1.36 -4.90
N PHE A 131 -18.80 1.43 -5.87
CA PHE A 131 -18.53 0.35 -6.83
C PHE A 131 -17.80 -0.84 -6.17
N CYS A 132 -16.83 -0.58 -5.31
CA CYS A 132 -16.13 -1.59 -4.51
C CYS A 132 -17.04 -2.27 -3.50
N VAL A 133 -18.14 -1.66 -3.03
CA VAL A 133 -19.06 -2.35 -2.10
C VAL A 133 -19.60 -3.63 -2.72
N GLU A 134 -20.01 -3.60 -3.99
CA GLU A 134 -20.55 -4.79 -4.67
C GLU A 134 -19.48 -5.87 -4.85
N ASP A 135 -18.28 -5.49 -5.31
CA ASP A 135 -17.16 -6.42 -5.44
C ASP A 135 -16.70 -6.99 -4.08
N ASN A 136 -16.68 -6.17 -3.03
CA ASN A 136 -16.35 -6.60 -1.68
C ASN A 136 -17.40 -7.55 -1.11
N LEU A 137 -18.69 -7.34 -1.39
CA LEU A 137 -19.75 -8.27 -1.00
C LEU A 137 -19.60 -9.61 -1.72
N ARG A 138 -19.30 -9.59 -3.03
CA ARG A 138 -19.02 -10.82 -3.79
C ARG A 138 -17.79 -11.55 -3.28
N PHE A 139 -16.73 -10.82 -2.89
CA PHE A 139 -15.57 -11.41 -2.26
C PHE A 139 -15.92 -12.02 -0.89
N ALA A 140 -16.73 -11.33 -0.08
CA ALA A 140 -17.21 -11.87 1.20
C ALA A 140 -18.02 -13.15 1.03
N GLU A 141 -18.90 -13.23 0.03
CA GLU A 141 -19.64 -14.45 -0.31
C GLU A 141 -18.68 -15.58 -0.73
N PHE A 142 -17.68 -15.26 -1.55
CA PHE A 142 -16.67 -16.23 -2.01
C PHE A 142 -15.91 -16.89 -0.84
N LEU A 143 -15.58 -16.14 0.21
CA LEU A 143 -14.88 -16.67 1.40
C LEU A 143 -15.62 -17.85 2.07
N PHE A 144 -16.93 -17.97 1.89
CA PHE A 144 -17.75 -19.05 2.48
C PHE A 144 -18.04 -20.21 1.51
N THR A 145 -17.58 -20.13 0.26
CA THR A 145 -17.75 -21.20 -0.73
C THR A 145 -16.87 -22.41 -0.42
N GLU A 146 -17.28 -23.59 -0.89
CA GLU A 146 -16.45 -24.80 -0.80
C GLU A 146 -15.21 -24.71 -1.67
N GLU A 147 -15.27 -23.95 -2.78
CA GLU A 147 -14.11 -23.67 -3.62
C GLU A 147 -12.99 -22.99 -2.83
N PHE A 148 -13.32 -21.91 -2.12
CA PHE A 148 -12.33 -21.21 -1.27
C PHE A 148 -11.80 -22.10 -0.15
N LYS A 149 -12.69 -22.82 0.56
CA LYS A 149 -12.28 -23.71 1.66
C LYS A 149 -11.38 -24.85 1.21
N ALA A 150 -11.67 -25.45 0.07
CA ALA A 150 -10.89 -26.57 -0.47
C ALA A 150 -9.59 -26.10 -1.15
N GLY A 151 -9.58 -24.90 -1.73
CA GLY A 151 -8.41 -24.31 -2.39
C GLY A 151 -7.43 -23.62 -1.44
N SER A 152 -7.86 -23.28 -0.22
CA SER A 152 -7.02 -22.58 0.77
C SER A 152 -6.09 -23.54 1.51
N ARG A 153 -4.88 -23.06 1.79
CA ARG A 153 -3.93 -23.78 2.66
C ARG A 153 -4.31 -23.59 4.13
N ALA A 154 -3.95 -24.57 4.97
CA ALA A 154 -4.04 -24.42 6.41
C ALA A 154 -3.09 -23.32 6.88
N LEU A 155 -3.61 -22.38 7.67
CA LEU A 155 -2.83 -21.29 8.24
C LEU A 155 -2.14 -21.76 9.51
N GLU A 156 -0.88 -21.38 9.71
CA GLU A 156 -0.15 -21.72 10.93
C GLU A 156 -0.66 -20.90 12.13
N SER A 157 -1.00 -19.63 11.89
CA SER A 157 -1.53 -18.71 12.89
C SER A 157 -2.98 -18.32 12.59
N VAL A 158 -3.90 -19.27 12.75
CA VAL A 158 -5.34 -19.15 12.39
C VAL A 158 -6.08 -17.96 13.02
N TYR A 159 -5.57 -17.35 14.09
CA TYR A 159 -6.19 -16.21 14.77
C TYR A 159 -5.39 -14.91 14.65
N SER A 160 -4.37 -14.82 13.78
CA SER A 160 -3.63 -13.58 13.58
C SER A 160 -4.43 -12.55 12.77
N LEU A 161 -4.03 -11.29 12.88
CA LEU A 161 -4.65 -10.18 12.13
C LEU A 161 -4.37 -10.23 10.63
N TYR A 162 -3.12 -10.53 10.23
CA TYR A 162 -2.70 -10.42 8.82
C TYR A 162 -2.70 -11.74 8.05
N GLU A 163 -2.88 -12.88 8.72
CA GLU A 163 -2.95 -14.19 8.05
C GLU A 163 -4.21 -14.97 8.44
N GLY A 164 -4.76 -14.71 9.64
CA GLY A 164 -5.83 -15.48 10.25
C GLY A 164 -7.22 -14.84 10.19
N PHE A 165 -8.15 -15.46 10.91
CA PHE A 165 -9.55 -15.07 10.96
C PHE A 165 -9.79 -13.68 11.53
N SER A 166 -8.87 -13.13 12.32
CA SER A 166 -9.05 -11.77 12.86
C SER A 166 -9.07 -10.72 11.74
N GLY A 167 -8.23 -10.85 10.71
CA GLY A 167 -8.29 -9.99 9.53
C GLY A 167 -9.58 -10.16 8.75
N THR A 168 -10.03 -11.41 8.56
CA THR A 168 -11.31 -11.72 7.93
C THR A 168 -12.48 -11.08 8.68
N VAL A 169 -12.48 -11.14 10.02
CA VAL A 169 -13.52 -10.51 10.85
C VAL A 169 -13.48 -8.99 10.74
N CYS A 170 -12.30 -8.37 10.69
CA CYS A 170 -12.19 -6.93 10.42
C CYS A 170 -12.85 -6.58 9.09
N PHE A 171 -12.47 -7.27 8.01
CA PHE A 171 -13.07 -7.07 6.69
C PHE A 171 -14.60 -7.23 6.71
N LEU A 172 -15.12 -8.33 7.26
CA LEU A 172 -16.57 -8.58 7.31
C LEU A 172 -17.33 -7.54 8.16
N THR A 173 -16.69 -7.04 9.22
CA THR A 173 -17.27 -6.00 10.08
C THR A 173 -17.31 -4.66 9.35
N ASP A 174 -16.27 -4.33 8.60
CA ASP A 174 -16.19 -3.12 7.78
C ASP A 174 -17.28 -3.05 6.70
N LEU A 175 -17.75 -4.21 6.21
CA LEU A 175 -18.89 -4.26 5.28
C LEU A 175 -20.21 -3.80 5.92
N LEU A 176 -20.33 -3.80 7.25
CA LEU A 176 -21.52 -3.28 7.94
C LEU A 176 -21.59 -1.75 7.87
N GLN A 177 -20.44 -1.08 7.74
CA GLN A 177 -20.34 0.37 7.62
C GLN A 177 -19.30 0.76 6.56
N PRO A 178 -19.57 0.52 5.26
CA PRO A 178 -18.55 0.67 4.21
C PRO A 178 -17.91 2.05 4.11
N ASN A 179 -18.63 3.10 4.51
CA ASN A 179 -18.11 4.46 4.52
C ASN A 179 -17.00 4.67 5.56
N GLN A 180 -16.99 3.88 6.64
CA GLN A 180 -16.01 3.92 7.72
C GLN A 180 -14.95 2.80 7.64
N ALA A 181 -15.04 1.94 6.61
CA ALA A 181 -14.09 0.84 6.42
C ALA A 181 -12.65 1.33 6.23
N GLU A 182 -11.71 0.68 6.91
CA GLU A 182 -10.28 0.96 6.84
C GLU A 182 -9.48 -0.34 6.93
N PHE A 183 -8.42 -0.46 6.13
CA PHE A 183 -7.52 -1.59 6.27
C PHE A 183 -6.84 -1.55 7.66
N PRO A 184 -6.84 -2.65 8.44
CA PRO A 184 -6.35 -2.61 9.81
C PRO A 184 -4.92 -2.07 9.94
N LEU A 185 -4.79 -1.01 10.75
CA LEU A 185 -3.52 -0.31 11.02
C LEU A 185 -2.86 0.33 9.79
N PHE A 186 -3.61 0.48 8.69
CA PHE A 186 -3.16 1.09 7.45
C PHE A 186 -4.29 1.96 6.87
N SER A 187 -4.43 3.17 7.39
CA SER A 187 -5.38 4.11 6.82
C SER A 187 -4.78 4.79 5.58
N VAL A 188 -5.59 4.85 4.52
CA VAL A 188 -5.24 5.54 3.27
C VAL A 188 -5.47 7.05 3.39
N PHE A 189 -6.28 7.48 4.34
CA PHE A 189 -6.70 8.86 4.51
C PHE A 189 -6.52 9.25 5.99
N VAL A 190 -5.47 10.02 6.28
CA VAL A 190 -5.21 10.60 7.61
C VAL A 190 -5.50 12.10 7.57
#